data_AF-A0A2K3UXG5-F1
#
_entry.id   AF-A0A2K3UXG5-F1
#
_cell.length_a   1.000
_cell.length_b   1.000
_cell.length_c   1.000
_cell.angle_alpha   90.00
_cell.angle_beta   90.00
_cell.angle_gamma   90.00
#
_symmetry.space_group_name_H-M   'P 1'
#
loop_
_entity.id
_entity.type
_entity.pdbx_description
1 polymer ?
#
loop_
_entity_poly.entity_id
_entity_poly.type
_entity_poly.pdbx_seq_one_letter_code
_entity_poly.pdbx_strand_id
1 'polypeptide(L)'
;MQVVIFDGFTQEKPYGWVCFVNSVIHQETPDFQDLLVGGGPLIVRRATGEHHAFGSGCTLKMYEAGTIPYDTRVDMDDDATL
;
A
#
# COMPACT_ATOMS: atom_id res chain seq x y z
N MET A 1 3.62 -2.71 13.38
CA MET A 1 2.19 -2.88 13.04
C MET A 1 2.11 -3.81 11.84
N GLN A 2 1.29 -4.85 11.88
CA GLN A 2 1.18 -5.82 10.79
C GLN A 2 0.00 -5.45 9.88
N VAL A 3 0.22 -5.54 8.56
CA VAL A 3 -0.81 -5.29 7.54
C VAL A 3 -1.10 -6.55 6.75
N VAL A 4 -2.32 -6.67 6.26
CA VAL A 4 -2.77 -7.75 5.37
C VAL A 4 -3.18 -7.15 4.03
N ILE A 5 -2.81 -7.83 2.94
CA ILE A 5 -3.24 -7.50 1.58
C ILE A 5 -4.61 -8.16 1.34
N PHE A 6 -5.55 -7.38 0.83
CA PHE A 6 -6.81 -7.93 0.35
C PHE A 6 -6.65 -8.41 -1.10
N ASP A 7 -6.31 -9.69 -1.22
CA ASP A 7 -6.02 -10.33 -2.51
C ASP A 7 -7.19 -10.14 -3.51
N GLY A 8 -8.44 -10.33 -3.07
CA GLY A 8 -9.63 -10.16 -3.92
C GLY A 8 -9.85 -8.74 -4.47
N PHE A 9 -9.19 -7.72 -3.92
CA PHE A 9 -9.22 -6.34 -4.43
C PHE A 9 -7.92 -5.94 -5.14
N THR A 10 -6.92 -6.83 -5.16
CA THR A 10 -5.65 -6.55 -5.80
C THR A 10 -5.84 -6.50 -7.32
N GLN A 11 -5.30 -5.45 -7.95
CA GLN A 11 -5.36 -5.30 -9.40
C GLN A 11 -3.99 -5.56 -10.00
N GLU A 12 -3.90 -6.54 -10.90
CA GLU A 12 -2.72 -6.73 -11.71
C GLU A 12 -2.69 -5.74 -12.88
N LYS A 13 -1.52 -5.14 -13.11
CA LYS A 13 -1.25 -4.17 -14.17
C LYS A 13 0.02 -4.60 -14.92
N PRO A 14 0.24 -4.10 -16.15
CA PRO A 14 1.49 -4.37 -16.88
C PRO A 14 2.75 -4.00 -16.09
N TYR A 15 2.68 -2.93 -15.28
CA TYR A 15 3.81 -2.43 -14.50
C TYR A 15 3.96 -3.08 -13.11
N GLY A 16 2.98 -3.88 -12.64
CA GLY A 16 3.01 -4.40 -11.27
C GLY A 16 1.63 -4.72 -10.69
N TRP A 17 1.53 -4.68 -9.37
CA TRP A 17 0.30 -4.93 -8.61
C TRP A 17 -0.13 -3.68 -7.87
N VAL A 18 -1.43 -3.42 -7.84
CA VAL A 18 -2.07 -2.39 -7.01
C VAL A 18 -2.79 -3.13 -5.90
N CYS A 19 -2.19 -3.15 -4.71
CA CYS A 19 -2.68 -3.87 -3.54
C CYS A 19 -3.48 -2.92 -2.64
N PHE A 20 -4.53 -3.43 -2.01
CA PHE A 20 -5.22 -2.73 -0.92
C PHE A 20 -4.89 -3.43 0.39
N VAL A 21 -4.64 -2.66 1.43
CA VAL A 21 -4.19 -3.20 2.72
C VAL A 21 -5.02 -2.65 3.87
N ASN A 22 -5.07 -3.42 4.95
CA ASN A 22 -5.58 -2.95 6.24
C ASN A 22 -4.79 -3.58 7.40
N SER A 23 -5.03 -3.11 8.62
CA SER A 23 -4.46 -3.69 9.84
C SER A 23 -4.96 -5.13 10.03
N VAL A 24 -4.06 -6.04 10.38
CA VAL A 24 -4.44 -7.42 10.74
C VAL A 24 -5.38 -7.41 11.94
N ILE A 25 -5.08 -6.61 12.97
CA ILE A 25 -5.89 -6.55 14.19
C ILE A 25 -7.31 -6.09 13.87
N HIS A 26 -7.47 -5.08 13.00
CA HIS A 26 -8.79 -4.64 12.58
C HIS A 26 -9.59 -5.72 11.82
N GLN A 27 -8.92 -6.63 11.10
CA GLN A 27 -9.62 -7.75 10.47
C GLN A 27 -10.09 -8.80 11.48
N GLU A 28 -9.38 -8.95 12.60
CA GLU A 28 -9.69 -9.93 13.64
C GLU A 28 -10.71 -9.42 14.66
N THR A 29 -10.66 -8.13 15.02
CA THR A 29 -11.48 -7.52 16.10
C THR A 29 -12.66 -6.67 15.62
N PRO A 30 -12.80 -6.44 14.31
CA PRO A 30 -13.50 -5.30 13.70
C PRO A 30 -13.52 -3.95 14.44
N ASP A 31 -12.59 -3.66 15.35
CA ASP A 31 -12.59 -2.39 16.08
C ASP A 31 -12.12 -1.26 15.16
N PHE A 32 -12.91 -0.20 15.06
CA PHE A 32 -12.59 0.97 14.25
C PHE A 32 -11.33 1.71 14.73
N GLN A 33 -10.92 1.55 16.00
CA GLN A 33 -9.68 2.12 16.51
C GLN A 33 -8.44 1.54 15.81
N ASP A 34 -8.52 0.30 15.33
CA ASP A 34 -7.41 -0.39 14.68
C ASP A 34 -7.41 -0.20 13.15
N LEU A 35 -8.40 0.51 12.60
CA LEU A 35 -8.55 0.71 11.16
C LEU A 35 -7.41 1.55 10.59
N LEU A 36 -6.81 1.09 9.48
CA LEU A 36 -5.91 1.91 8.69
C LEU A 36 -6.67 3.00 7.91
N VAL A 37 -6.79 4.19 8.50
CA VAL A 37 -7.45 5.34 7.87
C VAL A 37 -6.51 6.05 6.92
N GLY A 38 -7.02 6.40 5.74
CA GLY A 38 -6.27 7.19 4.76
C GLY A 38 -5.19 6.39 4.01
N GLY A 39 -5.11 5.08 4.22
CA GLY A 39 -4.28 4.19 3.39
C GLY A 39 -4.84 4.11 1.99
N GLY A 40 -4.17 4.75 1.04
CA GLY A 40 -4.35 4.48 -0.38
C GLY A 40 -3.81 3.09 -0.73
N PRO A 41 -3.83 2.71 -2.01
CA PRO A 41 -3.24 1.44 -2.43
C PRO A 41 -1.74 1.39 -2.12
N LEU A 42 -1.16 0.20 -2.22
CA LEU A 42 0.28 -0.06 -2.28
C LEU A 42 0.60 -0.56 -3.69
N ILE A 43 1.47 0.11 -4.43
CA ILE A 43 1.91 -0.39 -5.74
C ILE A 43 3.20 -1.16 -5.57
N VAL A 44 3.29 -2.38 -6.09
CA VAL A 44 4.53 -3.16 -6.17
C VAL A 44 4.95 -3.27 -7.63
N ARG A 45 6.12 -2.71 -7.99
CA ARG A 45 6.66 -2.75 -9.35
C ARG A 45 7.15 -4.15 -9.70
N ARG A 46 6.69 -4.69 -10.83
CA ARG A 46 7.11 -6.01 -11.31
C ARG A 46 8.60 -6.08 -11.62
N ALA A 47 9.14 -5.03 -12.22
CA ALA A 47 10.53 -5.04 -12.72
C ALA A 47 11.58 -4.96 -11.61
N THR A 48 11.24 -4.34 -10.48
CA THR A 48 12.21 -3.98 -9.43
C THR A 48 11.85 -4.48 -8.05
N GLY A 49 10.59 -4.89 -7.81
CA GLY A 49 10.08 -5.16 -6.46
C GLY A 49 9.85 -3.90 -5.61
N GLU A 50 10.19 -2.71 -6.13
CA GLU A 50 9.97 -1.44 -5.45
C GLU A 50 8.50 -1.24 -5.12
N HIS A 51 8.23 -0.73 -3.93
CA HIS A 51 6.87 -0.46 -3.49
C HIS A 51 6.63 1.02 -3.20
N HIS A 52 5.45 1.49 -3.59
CA HIS A 52 4.99 2.86 -3.36
C HIS A 52 3.71 2.81 -2.55
N ALA A 53 3.74 3.33 -1.33
CA ALA A 53 2.53 3.48 -0.53
C ALA A 53 1.84 4.80 -0.87
N PHE A 54 0.53 4.77 -0.98
CA PHE A 54 -0.28 5.95 -1.21
C PHE A 54 -1.06 6.31 0.05
N GLY A 55 -1.22 7.60 0.31
CA GLY A 55 -2.16 8.11 1.29
C GLY A 55 -3.38 8.73 0.61
N SER A 56 -4.36 9.18 1.38
CA SER A 56 -5.57 9.88 0.88
C SER A 56 -5.27 11.13 0.04
N GLY A 57 -4.06 11.71 0.17
CA GLY A 57 -3.59 12.84 -0.65
C GLY A 57 -3.00 12.48 -2.01
N CYS A 58 -2.81 11.19 -2.32
CA CYS A 58 -2.21 10.75 -3.58
C CYS A 58 -3.00 9.59 -4.19
N THR A 59 -3.43 9.75 -5.44
CA THR A 59 -4.28 8.74 -6.12
C THR A 59 -3.48 7.90 -7.10
N LEU A 60 -3.96 6.69 -7.39
CA LEU A 60 -3.42 5.86 -8.47
C LEU A 60 -3.32 6.62 -9.80
N LYS A 61 -4.31 7.47 -10.12
CA LYS A 61 -4.29 8.28 -11.35
C LYS A 61 -3.12 9.26 -11.39
N MET A 62 -2.73 9.83 -10.25
CA MET A 62 -1.57 10.72 -10.17
C MET A 62 -0.27 9.94 -10.38
N TYR A 63 -0.18 8.71 -9.88
CA TYR A 63 0.94 7.80 -10.18
C TYR A 63 1.01 7.49 -11.67
N GLU A 64 -0.10 7.05 -12.26
CA GLU A 64 -0.18 6.68 -13.67
C GLU A 64 0.12 7.88 -14.59
N ALA A 65 -0.24 9.09 -14.18
CA ALA A 65 0.06 10.33 -14.89
C ALA A 65 1.50 10.84 -14.67
N GLY A 66 2.27 10.25 -13.75
CA GLY A 66 3.60 10.74 -13.36
C GLY A 66 3.56 12.10 -12.65
N THR A 67 2.43 12.47 -12.04
CA THR A 67 2.22 13.79 -11.41
C THR A 67 2.24 13.71 -9.88
N ILE A 68 2.93 12.72 -9.31
CA ILE A 68 3.05 12.61 -7.85
C ILE A 68 3.92 13.76 -7.35
N PRO A 69 3.42 14.60 -6.42
CA PRO A 69 4.12 15.81 -6.01
C PRO A 69 5.31 15.57 -5.07
N TYR A 70 5.51 14.36 -4.53
CA TYR A 70 6.59 14.02 -3.60
C TYR A 70 7.04 12.56 -3.79
N ASP A 71 8.30 12.23 -3.49
CA ASP A 71 8.80 10.87 -3.53
C ASP A 71 8.18 10.07 -2.37
N THR A 72 7.23 9.18 -2.68
CA THR A 72 6.55 8.31 -1.70
C THR A 72 7.21 6.93 -1.58
N ARG A 73 8.51 6.84 -1.93
CA ARG A 73 9.33 5.69 -1.55
C ARG A 73 9.19 5.49 -0.04
N VAL A 74 8.51 4.41 0.32
CA VAL A 74 8.58 3.89 1.68
C VAL A 74 9.69 2.87 1.61
N ASP A 75 10.84 3.19 2.19
CA ASP A 75 11.80 2.15 2.53
C ASP A 75 11.19 1.42 3.73
N MET A 76 10.53 0.29 3.48
CA MET A 76 10.23 -0.64 4.57
C MET A 76 11.59 -1.12 5.07
N ASP A 77 12.08 -0.52 6.16
CA ASP A 77 13.31 -0.97 6.82
C ASP A 77 13.23 -2.49 7.01
N ASP A 78 14.21 -3.21 6.43
CA ASP A 78 14.37 -4.67 6.56
C ASP A 78 14.77 -5.09 7.99
N ASP A 79 14.84 -4.17 8.94
CA ASP A 79 15.22 -4.42 10.33
C ASP A 79 13.99 -4.67 11.23
N ALA A 80 13.37 -5.83 11.01
CA ALA A 80 12.74 -6.58 12.10
C ALA A 80 13.67 -7.75 12.48
N THR A 81 14.88 -7.46 12.96
CA THR A 81 15.66 -8.44 13.71
C THR A 81 14.99 -8.71 15.06
N LEU A 82 14.49 -9.94 15.17
CA LEU A 82 14.13 -10.76 16.35
C LEU A 82 14.41 -10.20 17.75
#